data_AF-A0A090W9G6-F1
#
_entry.id   AF-A0A090W9G6-F1
#
_cell.length_a   1.000
_cell.length_b   1.000
_cell.length_c   1.000
_cell.angle_alpha   90.00
_cell.angle_beta   90.00
_cell.angle_gamma   90.00
#
_symmetry.space_group_name_H-M   'P 1'
#
loop_
_entity.id
_entity.type
_entity.pdbx_description
1 polymer ?
#
loop_
_entity_poly.entity_id
_entity_poly.type
_entity_poly.pdbx_seq_one_letter_code
_entity_poly.pdbx_strand_id
1 'polypeptide(L)' 'MDCANYTVTLFSDLTKRVTLQNLYNDGGFSNMGVSDAVMEAFMKEQ' A
#
# COMPACT_ATOMS: atom_id res chain seq x y z
N MET A 1 1.46 7.08 -11.94
CA MET A 1 2.92 6.96 -12.16
C MET A 1 3.52 5.93 -11.20
N ASP A 2 3.16 5.98 -9.92
CA ASP A 2 3.79 5.16 -8.87
C ASP A 2 3.64 3.65 -9.07
N CYS A 3 2.45 3.17 -9.46
CA CYS A 3 2.27 1.75 -9.78
C CYS A 3 3.17 1.28 -10.94
N ALA A 4 3.28 2.07 -12.01
CA ALA A 4 4.13 1.74 -13.15
C ALA A 4 5.61 1.71 -12.76
N ASN A 5 6.08 2.70 -11.97
CA ASN A 5 7.44 2.72 -11.44
C ASN A 5 7.70 1.52 -10.53
N TYR A 6 6.75 1.16 -9.67
CA TYR A 6 6.85 -0.03 -8.81
C TYR A 6 6.99 -1.30 -9.65
N THR A 7 6.20 -1.45 -10.71
CA THR A 7 6.32 -2.59 -11.64
C THR A 7 7.68 -2.63 -12.34
N VAL A 8 8.25 -1.49 -12.73
CA VAL A 8 9.62 -1.44 -13.29
C VAL A 8 10.64 -2.02 -12.31
N THR A 9 10.49 -1.78 -10.99
CA THR A 9 11.38 -2.40 -9.99
C THR A 9 11.23 -3.93 -9.95
N LEU A 10 10.02 -4.46 -10.15
CA LEU A 10 9.74 -5.91 -10.17
C LEU A 10 10.31 -6.62 -11.40
N PHE A 11 10.52 -5.89 -12.50
CA PHE A 11 11.19 -6.41 -13.68
C PHE A 11 12.71 -6.22 -13.65
N SER A 12 13.22 -5.44 -12.70
CA SER A 12 14.65 -5.18 -12.57
C SER A 12 15.38 -6.33 -11.85
N ASP A 13 16.71 -6.36 -12.02
CA ASP A 13 17.58 -7.31 -11.34
C ASP A 13 17.52 -7.22 -9.80
N LEU A 14 17.06 -6.10 -9.26
CA LEU A 14 16.97 -5.84 -7.81
C LEU A 14 15.97 -6.76 -7.10
N THR A 15 15.01 -7.34 -7.82
CA THR A 15 13.91 -8.13 -7.26
C THR A 15 13.91 -9.59 -7.75
N LYS A 16 15.02 -10.09 -8.31
CA LYS A 16 15.18 -11.49 -8.83
C LYS A 16 14.77 -12.61 -7.87
N ARG A 17 14.78 -12.35 -6.57
CA ARG A 17 14.43 -13.33 -5.53
C ARG A 17 13.04 -13.13 -4.94
N VAL A 18 12.32 -12.09 -5.36
CA VAL A 18 10.96 -11.79 -4.89
C VAL A 18 9.98 -12.58 -5.75
N THR A 19 9.37 -13.61 -5.18
CA THR A 19 8.41 -14.49 -5.87
C THR A 19 7.30 -14.92 -4.93
N LEU A 20 6.13 -15.27 -5.48
CA LEU A 20 4.94 -15.69 -4.74
C LEU A 20 4.46 -14.69 -3.66
N GLN A 21 4.84 -13.41 -3.80
CA GLN A 21 4.46 -12.36 -2.86
C GLN A 21 3.22 -11.61 -3.37
N ASN A 22 2.28 -11.32 -2.46
CA ASN A 22 1.26 -10.32 -2.71
C ASN A 22 1.78 -8.95 -2.23
N LEU A 23 2.20 -8.12 -3.17
CA LEU A 23 2.88 -6.85 -2.87
C LEU A 23 1.90 -5.67 -2.94
N TYR A 24 1.70 -5.00 -1.81
CA TYR A 24 0.82 -3.83 -1.70
C TYR A 24 1.55 -2.55 -2.09
N ASN A 25 0.99 -1.82 -3.06
CA ASN A 25 1.42 -0.48 -3.47
C ASN A 25 0.23 0.49 -3.36
N ASP A 26 -0.14 0.82 -2.12
CA ASP A 26 -1.41 1.50 -1.78
C ASP A 26 -1.24 2.65 -0.77
N GLY A 27 0.00 3.11 -0.54
CA GLY A 27 0.28 4.19 0.41
C GLY A 27 0.23 3.77 1.89
N GLY A 28 0.28 2.47 2.18
CA GLY A 28 0.25 1.95 3.56
C GLY A 28 -1.16 1.61 4.05
N PHE A 29 -2.15 1.68 3.16
CA PHE A 29 -3.55 1.40 3.46
C PHE A 29 -3.76 -0.03 3.98
N SER A 30 -3.18 -1.04 3.33
CA SER A 30 -3.31 -2.44 3.75
C SER A 30 -2.72 -2.74 5.12
N ASN A 31 -1.90 -1.83 5.68
CA ASN A 31 -1.34 -1.94 7.03
C ASN A 31 -2.00 -0.97 8.04
N MET A 32 -3.01 -0.21 7.61
CA MET A 32 -3.72 0.74 8.45
C MET A 32 -4.98 0.09 9.06
N GLY A 33 -5.06 0.08 10.40
CA GLY A 33 -6.20 -0.49 11.13
C GLY A 33 -7.42 0.43 11.18
N VAL A 34 -7.25 1.65 11.68
CA VAL A 34 -8.26 2.71 11.65
C VAL A 34 -7.53 4.03 11.38
N SER A 35 -8.02 4.81 10.43
CA SER A 35 -7.45 6.11 10.14
C SER A 35 -8.07 7.20 11.02
N ASP A 36 -7.30 8.25 11.30
CA ASP A 36 -7.79 9.39 12.09
C ASP A 36 -9.01 10.05 11.44
N ALA A 37 -9.06 10.10 10.11
CA ALA A 37 -10.22 10.62 9.36
C ALA A 37 -11.49 9.79 9.58
N VAL A 38 -11.35 8.46 9.68
CA VAL A 38 -12.47 7.57 10.00
C VAL A 38 -12.88 7.74 11.47
N MET A 39 -11.93 7.84 12.39
CA MET A 39 -12.22 8.12 13.81
C MET A 39 -12.95 9.45 14.00
N GLU A 40 -12.52 10.51 13.30
CA GLU A 40 -13.17 11.82 13.37
C GLU A 40 -14.61 11.76 12.85
N ALA A 41 -14.86 11.08 11.73
CA ALA A 41 -16.21 10.88 11.21
C ALA A 41 -17.10 10.14 12.23
N PHE A 42 -16.60 9.06 12.83
CA PHE A 42 -17.32 8.33 13.88
C PHE A 42 -17.58 9.16 15.14
N MET A 43 -16.62 10.00 15.56
CA MET A 43 -16.77 10.87 16.73
C MET A 43 -17.71 12.05 16.48
N LYS A 44 -17.83 12.51 15.23
CA LYS A 44 -18.68 13.65 14.84
C LYS A 44 -20.13 13.26 14.57
N GLU A 45 -20.39 11.97 14.37
CA GLU A 45 -21.74 11.39 14.26
C GLU A 45 -22.35 10.95 15.61
N GLN A 46 -21.64 11.19 16.73
CA GLN A 46 -22.22 11.20 18.10
C GLN A 46 -22.65 12.61 18.51
#